data_AF-A0A9C8L653-F1
#
_entry.id   AF-A0A9C8L653-F1
#
_cell.length_a   1.000
_cell.length_b   1.000
_cell.length_c   1.000
_cell.angle_alpha   90.00
_cell.angle_beta   90.00
_cell.angle_gamma   90.00
#
_symmetry.space_group_name_H-M   'P 1'
#
loop_
_entity.id
_entity.type
_entity.pdbx_description
1 polymer ?
#
loop_
_entity_poly.entity_id
_entity_poly.type
_entity_poly.pdbx_seq_one_letter_code
_entity_poly.pdbx_strand_id
1 'polypeptide(L)'
;MPALLPAYIPYHVRQELIAHPERSPLAQARRFDAVALFADVSGFTAISEALGASGKTGTEELTHILNAYFEPMISLIQSYGGIIGKFGGDAMTVLFPCASDLHDDPGAARRALQCALDMQAQMGNYAALTTSAGVFTLAMKAG
;
A
#
# COMPACT_ATOMS: atom_id res chain seq x y z
N MET A 1 -1.76 7.22 24.68
CA MET A 1 -2.77 6.95 23.64
C MET A 1 -2.84 5.44 23.44
N PRO A 2 -4.03 4.81 23.30
CA PRO A 2 -4.11 3.36 23.20
C PRO A 2 -3.34 2.86 21.96
N ALA A 3 -2.56 1.80 22.16
CA ALA A 3 -1.53 1.31 21.22
C ALA A 3 -2.04 0.86 19.83
N LEU A 4 -3.36 0.84 19.61
CA LEU A 4 -3.99 0.34 18.37
C LEU A 4 -4.32 1.42 17.34
N LEU A 5 -4.41 2.70 17.73
CA LEU A 5 -4.71 3.79 16.79
C LEU A 5 -3.69 3.96 15.65
N PRO A 6 -2.38 3.68 15.82
CA PRO A 6 -1.42 3.84 14.73
C PRO A 6 -1.75 2.98 13.51
N ALA A 7 -2.28 1.77 13.69
CA ALA A 7 -2.57 0.86 12.57
C ALA A 7 -3.72 1.35 11.67
N TYR A 8 -4.65 2.13 12.23
CA TYR A 8 -5.87 2.55 11.53
C TYR A 8 -5.84 4.00 11.03
N ILE A 9 -4.81 4.76 11.40
CA ILE A 9 -4.62 6.15 10.94
C ILE A 9 -3.45 6.16 9.97
N PRO A 10 -3.62 6.59 8.70
CA PRO A 10 -2.53 6.70 7.74
C PRO A 10 -1.34 7.47 8.30
N TYR A 11 -0.11 7.01 8.00
CA TYR A 11 1.09 7.55 8.65
C TYR A 11 1.25 9.07 8.50
N HIS A 12 0.83 9.63 7.36
CA HIS A 12 0.87 11.06 7.09
C HIS A 12 -0.08 11.86 7.97
N VAL A 13 -1.29 11.33 8.24
CA VAL A 13 -2.22 11.95 9.19
C VAL A 13 -1.64 11.91 10.60
N ARG A 14 -0.95 10.82 10.97
CA ARG A 14 -0.25 10.73 12.27
C ARG A 14 0.87 11.76 12.38
N GLN A 15 1.71 11.89 11.35
CA GLN A 15 2.79 12.87 11.32
C GLN A 15 2.26 14.30 11.45
N GLU A 16 1.17 14.63 10.75
CA GLU A 16 0.52 15.94 10.85
C GLU A 16 -0.04 16.19 12.25
N LEU A 17 -0.76 15.23 12.84
CA LEU A 17 -1.31 15.33 14.20
C LEU A 17 -0.23 15.51 15.27
N ILE A 18 0.94 14.90 15.08
CA ILE A 18 2.09 15.06 15.97
C ILE A 18 2.72 16.45 15.79
N ALA A 19 2.86 16.92 14.55
CA ALA A 19 3.44 18.22 14.23
C ALA A 19 2.54 19.39 14.65
N HIS A 20 1.22 19.19 14.64
CA HIS A 20 0.21 20.22 14.89
C HIS A 20 -0.90 19.71 15.83
N PRO A 21 -0.60 19.41 17.11
CA PRO A 21 -1.54 18.84 18.07
C PRO A 21 -2.76 19.72 18.35
N GLU A 22 -2.66 21.03 18.11
CA GLU A 22 -3.74 22.01 18.24
C GLU A 22 -4.77 21.97 17.11
N ARG A 23 -4.44 21.34 15.97
CA ARG A 23 -5.33 21.25 14.81
C ARG A 23 -6.33 20.11 14.99
N SER A 24 -7.62 20.42 14.92
CA SER A 24 -8.67 19.39 14.84
C SER A 24 -8.52 18.59 13.53
N PRO A 25 -8.38 17.25 13.56
CA PRO A 25 -8.38 16.43 12.35
C PRO A 25 -9.76 16.36 11.68
N LEU A 26 -10.82 16.72 12.40
CA LEU A 26 -12.18 16.67 11.88
C LEU A 26 -12.42 17.89 10.97
N ALA A 27 -12.67 17.61 9.69
CA ALA A 27 -13.14 18.53 8.66
C ALA A 27 -12.13 19.54 8.04
N GLN A 28 -10.88 19.15 7.83
CA GLN A 28 -9.94 19.94 7.02
C GLN A 28 -9.74 19.30 5.64
N ALA A 29 -10.20 19.99 4.59
CA ALA A 29 -9.90 19.63 3.21
C ALA A 29 -8.57 20.28 2.80
N ARG A 30 -7.62 19.47 2.33
CA ARG A 30 -6.34 19.94 1.80
C ARG A 30 -6.27 19.69 0.29
N ARG A 31 -5.80 20.68 -0.45
CA ARG A 31 -5.49 20.56 -1.88
C ARG A 31 -3.97 20.61 -2.05
N PHE A 32 -3.44 19.71 -2.87
CA PHE A 32 -2.02 19.64 -3.20
C PHE A 32 -1.86 18.89 -4.52
N ASP A 33 -0.79 19.18 -5.24
CA ASP A 33 -0.42 18.45 -6.46
C ASP A 33 0.38 17.21 -6.10
N ALA A 34 0.14 16.13 -6.84
CA ALA A 34 0.81 14.86 -6.62
C ALA A 34 0.83 14.05 -7.91
N VAL A 35 1.82 13.16 -8.01
CA VAL A 35 1.80 12.05 -8.96
C VAL A 35 1.07 10.88 -8.30
N ALA A 36 0.09 10.32 -9.00
CA ALA A 36 -0.62 9.12 -8.54
C ALA A 36 0.04 7.87 -9.12
N LEU A 37 0.15 6.84 -8.30
CA LEU A 37 0.52 5.48 -8.67
C LEU A 37 -0.63 4.55 -8.29
N PHE A 38 -1.12 3.80 -9.26
CA PHE A 38 -2.08 2.72 -9.11
C PHE A 38 -1.35 1.39 -9.25
N ALA A 39 -1.29 0.62 -8.17
CA ALA A 39 -0.68 -0.69 -8.15
C ALA A 39 -1.76 -1.76 -7.95
N ASP A 40 -1.89 -2.69 -8.88
CA ASP A 40 -2.88 -3.78 -8.88
C ASP A 40 -2.18 -5.14 -8.77
N VAL A 41 -2.68 -6.00 -7.88
CA VAL A 41 -2.11 -7.33 -7.64
C VAL A 41 -2.86 -8.39 -8.41
N SER A 42 -2.23 -8.90 -9.46
CA SER A 42 -2.74 -10.03 -10.23
C SER A 42 -2.53 -11.34 -9.46
N GLY A 43 -3.52 -12.23 -9.52
CA GLY A 43 -3.51 -13.53 -8.84
C GLY A 43 -4.11 -13.52 -7.43
N PHE A 44 -4.38 -12.34 -6.87
CA PHE A 44 -4.92 -12.20 -5.52
C PHE A 44 -6.36 -12.75 -5.37
N THR A 45 -7.23 -12.49 -6.33
CA THR A 45 -8.61 -13.00 -6.29
C THR A 45 -8.63 -14.53 -6.25
N ALA A 46 -7.84 -15.18 -7.10
CA ALA A 46 -7.78 -16.64 -7.21
C ALA A 46 -7.31 -17.31 -5.91
N ILE A 47 -6.25 -16.79 -5.28
CA ILE A 47 -5.77 -17.33 -4.01
C ILE A 47 -6.77 -17.06 -2.87
N SER A 48 -7.42 -15.91 -2.87
CA SER A 48 -8.42 -15.54 -1.86
C SER A 48 -9.65 -16.44 -1.91
N GLU A 49 -10.14 -16.75 -3.11
CA GLU A 49 -11.27 -17.66 -3.32
C GLU A 49 -10.91 -19.09 -2.91
N ALA A 50 -9.73 -19.58 -3.32
CA ALA A 50 -9.27 -20.94 -3.02
C ALA A 50 -9.06 -21.17 -1.51
N LEU A 51 -8.42 -20.22 -0.83
CA LEU A 51 -8.23 -20.29 0.62
C LEU A 51 -9.53 -20.04 1.40
N GLY A 52 -10.39 -19.13 0.93
CA GLY A 52 -11.70 -18.89 1.54
C GLY A 52 -12.60 -20.14 1.54
N ALA A 53 -12.52 -20.97 0.50
CA ALA A 53 -13.25 -22.24 0.43
C ALA A 53 -12.76 -23.29 1.46
N SER A 54 -11.56 -23.11 2.02
CA SER A 54 -10.94 -24.03 2.99
C SER A 54 -11.34 -23.72 4.44
N GLY A 55 -12.31 -22.82 4.65
CA GLY A 55 -12.83 -22.46 5.96
C GLY A 55 -11.82 -21.67 6.80
N LYS A 56 -11.92 -21.79 8.12
CA LYS A 56 -11.17 -20.93 9.07
C LYS A 56 -9.65 -20.97 8.87
N THR A 57 -9.09 -22.16 8.67
CA THR A 57 -7.64 -22.34 8.47
C THR A 57 -7.16 -21.63 7.21
N GLY A 58 -7.93 -21.69 6.11
CA GLY A 58 -7.59 -20.98 4.88
C GLY A 58 -7.66 -19.46 5.03
N THR A 59 -8.63 -18.94 5.80
CA THR A 59 -8.70 -17.50 6.11
C THR A 59 -7.50 -17.01 6.92
N GLU A 60 -7.03 -17.81 7.89
CA GLU A 60 -5.82 -17.49 8.67
C GLU A 60 -4.57 -17.47 7.79
N GLU A 61 -4.44 -18.46 6.89
CA GLU A 61 -3.34 -18.52 5.90
C GLU A 61 -3.38 -17.34 4.93
N LEU A 62 -4.55 -16.98 4.41
CA LEU A 62 -4.73 -15.81 3.54
C LEU A 62 -4.30 -14.53 4.25
N THR A 63 -4.67 -14.37 5.53
CA THR A 63 -4.26 -13.22 6.35
C THR A 63 -2.74 -13.15 6.51
N HIS A 64 -2.08 -14.29 6.69
CA HIS A 64 -0.62 -14.35 6.78
C HIS A 64 0.05 -13.92 5.47
N ILE A 65 -0.42 -14.45 4.34
CA ILE A 65 0.08 -14.08 3.00
C ILE A 65 -0.13 -12.59 2.74
N LEU A 66 -1.31 -12.07 3.08
CA LEU A 66 -1.64 -10.66 2.94
C LEU A 66 -0.68 -9.75 3.72
N ASN A 67 -0.41 -10.08 4.97
CA ASN A 67 0.53 -9.31 5.79
C ASN A 67 1.95 -9.39 5.22
N ALA A 68 2.42 -10.58 4.84
CA ALA A 68 3.73 -10.79 4.25
C ALA A 68 3.91 -10.08 2.89
N TYR A 69 2.81 -9.83 2.17
CA TYR A 69 2.79 -9.05 0.94
C TYR A 69 2.76 -7.54 1.22
N PHE A 70 1.80 -7.07 2.03
CA PHE A 70 1.57 -5.64 2.21
C PHE A 70 2.67 -4.96 3.03
N GLU A 71 3.26 -5.64 4.01
CA GLU A 71 4.31 -5.04 4.86
C GLU A 71 5.50 -4.48 4.05
N PRO A 72 6.17 -5.24 3.17
CA PRO A 72 7.26 -4.70 2.36
C PRO A 72 6.77 -3.66 1.33
N MET A 73 5.57 -3.80 0.76
CA MET A 73 5.01 -2.81 -0.16
C MET A 73 4.80 -1.46 0.53
N ILE A 74 4.19 -1.47 1.71
CA ILE A 74 3.95 -0.27 2.52
C ILE A 74 5.28 0.36 2.92
N SER A 75 6.27 -0.45 3.29
CA SER A 75 7.61 0.03 3.65
C SER A 75 8.30 0.74 2.47
N LEU A 76 8.28 0.14 1.27
CA LEU A 76 8.80 0.76 0.05
C LEU A 76 8.10 2.09 -0.24
N ILE A 77 6.77 2.10 -0.27
CA ILE A 77 5.98 3.31 -0.51
C ILE A 77 6.38 4.43 0.46
N GLN A 78 6.48 4.13 1.76
CA GLN A 78 6.87 5.12 2.76
C GLN A 78 8.31 5.61 2.57
N SER A 79 9.24 4.73 2.22
CA SER A 79 10.65 5.10 1.98
C SER A 79 10.82 6.08 0.82
N TYR A 80 9.93 6.02 -0.18
CA TYR A 80 9.87 6.97 -1.29
C TYR A 80 9.01 8.22 -1.00
N GLY A 81 8.52 8.37 0.23
CA GLY A 81 7.66 9.48 0.64
C GLY A 81 6.25 9.43 0.04
N GLY A 82 5.80 8.25 -0.40
CA GLY A 82 4.47 8.04 -0.95
C GLY A 82 3.41 7.88 0.14
N ILE A 83 2.24 8.45 -0.13
CA ILE A 83 1.06 8.41 0.73
C ILE A 83 0.08 7.37 0.19
N ILE A 84 -0.20 6.32 0.95
CA ILE A 84 -1.29 5.39 0.60
C ILE A 84 -2.62 6.10 0.86
N GLY A 85 -3.33 6.39 -0.23
CA GLY A 85 -4.64 7.04 -0.17
C GLY A 85 -5.77 6.03 0.12
N LYS A 86 -5.71 4.86 -0.52
CA LYS A 86 -6.66 3.77 -0.28
C LYS A 86 -6.11 2.40 -0.69
N PHE A 87 -6.68 1.38 -0.07
CA PHE A 87 -6.69 0.01 -0.59
C PHE A 87 -8.05 -0.23 -1.26
N GLY A 88 -8.04 -0.73 -2.50
CA GLY A 88 -9.21 -1.10 -3.28
C GLY A 88 -9.24 -2.61 -3.48
N GLY A 89 -9.37 -3.38 -2.38
CA GLY A 89 -9.20 -4.83 -2.42
C GLY A 89 -7.73 -5.20 -2.63
N ASP A 90 -7.41 -5.70 -3.82
CA ASP A 90 -6.08 -6.04 -4.31
C ASP A 90 -5.30 -4.89 -4.94
N ALA A 91 -5.93 -3.73 -5.11
CA ALA A 91 -5.28 -2.54 -5.62
C ALA A 91 -4.87 -1.54 -4.52
N MET A 92 -3.80 -0.80 -4.76
CA MET A 92 -3.34 0.32 -3.95
C MET A 92 -3.35 1.59 -4.79
N THR A 93 -3.84 2.69 -4.22
CA THR A 93 -3.65 4.04 -4.77
C THR A 93 -2.69 4.79 -3.88
N VAL A 94 -1.57 5.20 -4.45
CA VAL A 94 -0.48 5.89 -3.77
C VAL A 94 -0.31 7.28 -4.39
N LEU A 95 -0.14 8.29 -3.54
CA LEU A 95 0.05 9.68 -3.94
C LEU A 95 1.47 10.08 -3.56
N PHE A 96 2.22 10.64 -4.50
CA PHE A 96 3.54 11.21 -4.27
C PHE A 96 3.41 12.73 -4.35
N PRO A 97 3.34 13.44 -3.20
CA PRO A 97 3.16 14.89 -3.19
C PRO A 97 4.32 15.60 -3.90
N CYS A 98 3.99 16.61 -4.70
CA CYS A 98 4.98 17.56 -5.20
C CYS A 98 5.51 18.42 -4.05
N ALA A 99 6.71 18.98 -4.21
CA ALA A 99 7.14 20.08 -3.35
C ALA A 99 6.12 21.24 -3.43
N SER A 100 5.85 21.89 -2.29
CA SER A 100 4.73 22.82 -2.10
C SER A 100 4.70 24.02 -3.05
N ASP A 101 5.81 24.32 -3.70
CA ASP A 101 6.05 25.43 -4.62
C ASP A 101 6.16 25.00 -6.09
N LEU A 102 6.15 23.70 -6.39
CA LEU A 102 6.33 23.17 -7.74
C LEU A 102 5.05 22.50 -8.26
N HIS A 103 4.43 23.11 -9.27
CA HIS A 103 3.57 22.37 -10.20
C HIS A 103 4.47 21.52 -11.10
N ASP A 104 4.10 20.25 -11.30
CA ASP A 104 4.85 19.29 -12.13
C ASP A 104 6.30 19.03 -11.63
N ASP A 105 6.45 18.68 -10.34
CA ASP A 105 7.73 18.31 -9.72
C ASP A 105 8.29 17.01 -10.33
N PRO A 106 9.39 17.07 -11.12
CA PRO A 106 10.01 15.85 -11.68
C PRO A 106 10.52 14.90 -10.60
N GLY A 107 10.77 15.41 -9.39
CA GLY A 107 11.11 14.61 -8.22
C GLY A 107 9.97 13.70 -7.79
N ALA A 108 8.73 14.18 -7.76
CA ALA A 108 7.56 13.37 -7.43
C ALA A 108 7.36 12.23 -8.44
N ALA A 109 7.46 12.54 -9.74
CA ALA A 109 7.39 11.54 -10.80
C ALA A 109 8.51 10.48 -10.70
N ARG A 110 9.74 10.92 -10.42
CA ARG A 110 10.89 10.00 -10.24
C ARG A 110 10.69 9.08 -9.03
N ARG A 111 10.23 9.61 -7.89
CA ARG A 111 9.94 8.80 -6.69
C ARG A 111 8.83 7.79 -6.96
N ALA A 112 7.75 8.20 -7.64
CA ALA A 112 6.66 7.32 -8.00
C ALA A 112 7.13 6.16 -8.91
N LEU A 113 7.89 6.49 -9.97
CA LEU A 113 8.41 5.50 -10.91
C LEU A 113 9.39 4.53 -10.24
N GLN A 114 10.34 5.04 -9.45
CA GLN A 114 11.30 4.17 -8.77
C GLN A 114 10.61 3.26 -7.75
N CYS A 115 9.64 3.80 -6.99
CA CYS A 115 8.83 3.01 -6.08
C CYS A 115 8.09 1.89 -6.82
N ALA A 116 7.47 2.19 -7.96
CA ALA A 116 6.77 1.20 -8.77
C ALA A 116 7.71 0.08 -9.27
N LEU A 117 8.89 0.43 -9.75
CA LEU A 117 9.89 -0.53 -10.22
C LEU A 117 10.36 -1.46 -9.09
N ASP A 118 10.65 -0.90 -7.91
CA ASP A 118 11.10 -1.67 -6.75
C ASP A 118 9.98 -2.58 -6.22
N MET A 119 8.73 -2.09 -6.19
CA MET A 119 7.56 -2.90 -5.84
C MET A 119 7.38 -4.06 -6.82
N GLN A 120 7.54 -3.83 -8.12
CA GLN A 120 7.50 -4.89 -9.13
C GLN A 120 8.67 -5.88 -8.98
N ALA A 121 9.88 -5.42 -8.67
CA ALA A 121 11.02 -6.29 -8.43
C ALA A 121 10.82 -7.20 -7.22
N GLN A 122 10.20 -6.68 -6.15
CA GLN A 122 9.84 -7.43 -4.95
C GLN A 122 8.84 -8.56 -5.24
N MET A 123 8.10 -8.52 -6.36
CA MET A 123 7.16 -9.59 -6.76
C MET A 123 7.84 -10.93 -7.02
N GLY A 124 9.16 -10.96 -7.25
CA GLY A 124 9.92 -12.20 -7.35
C GLY A 124 9.75 -13.11 -6.12
N ASN A 125 9.52 -12.54 -4.93
CA ASN A 125 9.32 -13.28 -3.69
C ASN A 125 7.95 -13.98 -3.61
N TYR A 126 7.01 -13.61 -4.49
CA TYR A 126 5.64 -14.15 -4.52
C TYR A 126 5.34 -14.90 -5.82
N ALA A 127 6.38 -15.25 -6.59
CA ALA A 127 6.25 -15.94 -7.86
C ALA A 127 5.72 -17.39 -7.70
N ALA A 128 5.97 -18.02 -6.55
CA ALA A 128 5.54 -19.39 -6.23
C ALA A 128 5.13 -19.51 -4.75
N LEU A 129 3.97 -18.95 -4.42
CA LEU A 129 3.35 -19.09 -3.10
C LEU A 129 2.77 -20.49 -2.93
N THR A 130 3.39 -21.28 -2.06
CA THR A 130 2.85 -22.59 -1.68
C THR A 130 1.84 -22.41 -0.55
N THR A 131 0.62 -22.90 -0.75
CA THR A 131 -0.46 -22.85 0.23
C THR A 131 -1.13 -24.20 0.43
N SER A 132 -2.01 -24.29 1.42
CA SER A 132 -2.87 -25.47 1.62
C SER A 132 -3.79 -25.76 0.41
N ALA A 133 -4.09 -24.76 -0.42
CA ALA A 133 -4.95 -24.87 -1.60
C ALA A 133 -4.17 -25.03 -2.93
N GLY A 134 -2.84 -25.12 -2.89
CA GLY A 134 -1.99 -25.31 -4.06
C GLY A 134 -0.89 -24.26 -4.18
N VAL A 135 -0.30 -24.17 -5.38
CA VAL A 135 0.75 -23.16 -5.67
C VAL A 135 0.14 -22.05 -6.50
N PHE A 136 0.34 -20.81 -6.05
CA PHE A 136 -0.15 -19.60 -6.69
C PHE A 136 0.98 -18.64 -7.01
N THR A 137 0.76 -17.78 -8.00
CA THR A 137 1.68 -16.71 -8.38
C THR A 137 0.99 -15.39 -8.18
N LEU A 138 1.65 -14.47 -7.48
CA LEU A 138 1.24 -13.07 -7.44
C LEU A 138 2.16 -12.25 -8.35
N ALA A 139 1.57 -11.30 -9.07
CA ALA A 139 2.27 -10.33 -9.89
C ALA A 139 1.67 -8.94 -9.68
N MET A 140 2.39 -7.90 -10.10
CA MET A 140 1.94 -6.51 -9.94
C MET A 140 1.95 -5.77 -11.26
N LYS A 141 0.85 -5.04 -11.51
CA LYS A 141 0.75 -4.02 -12.55
C LYS A 141 0.77 -2.65 -11.88
N ALA A 142 1.59 -1.74 -12.38
CA ALA A 142 1.74 -0.40 -11.84
C ALA A 142 1.51 0.62 -12.96
N GLY A 143 0.74 1.68 -12.69
CA GLY A 143 0.43 2.74 -13.66
C GLY A 143 0.08 4.07 -13.01
#